data_AF-D1AD72-F1
#
_entry.id   AF-D1AD72-F1
#
_cell.length_a   1.000
_cell.length_b   1.000
_cell.length_c   1.000
_cell.angle_alpha   90.00
_cell.angle_beta   90.00
_cell.angle_gamma   90.00
#
_symmetry.space_group_name_H-M   'P 1'
#
loop_
_entity.id
_entity.type
_entity.pdbx_description
1 polymer ?
#
loop_
_entity_poly.entity_id
_entity_poly.type
_entity_poly.pdbx_seq_one_letter_code
_entity_poly.pdbx_strand_id
1 'polypeptide(L)'
;MRAWAGRTAARRDAAAIAAASRRLAVETRRLPGVRTARARVAGTAFRPRVTMTVGCAEEADLAELYTAIEKGPAAHCRALTNKPDLPIIIRFEHI
;
A
#
# COMPACT_ATOMS: atom_id res chain seq x y z
N MET A 1 -33.28 10.15 2.58
CA MET A 1 -32.13 10.76 3.29
C MET A 1 -30.95 9.81 3.63
N ARG A 2 -30.94 8.52 3.24
CA ARG A 2 -29.84 7.57 3.57
C ARG A 2 -28.60 7.61 2.64
N ALA A 3 -28.74 8.09 1.41
CA ALA A 3 -27.67 8.03 0.40
C ALA A 3 -26.53 9.04 0.62
N TRP A 4 -26.73 10.09 1.42
CA TRP A 4 -25.73 11.14 1.63
C TRP A 4 -24.65 10.72 2.64
N ALA A 5 -25.05 10.06 3.74
CA ALA A 5 -24.13 9.57 4.77
C ALA A 5 -23.16 8.48 4.27
N GLY A 6 -23.62 7.61 3.36
CA GLY A 6 -22.76 6.58 2.75
C GLY A 6 -21.65 7.17 1.87
N ARG A 7 -21.92 8.29 1.18
CA ARG A 7 -20.92 8.96 0.32
C ARG A 7 -19.82 9.66 1.14
N THR A 8 -20.15 10.24 2.28
CA THR A 8 -19.17 10.88 3.17
C THR A 8 -18.28 9.86 3.88
N ALA A 9 -18.83 8.71 4.29
CA ALA A 9 -18.04 7.61 4.85
C ALA A 9 -17.06 7.03 3.81
N ALA A 10 -17.53 6.73 2.59
CA ALA A 10 -16.70 6.22 1.51
C ALA A 10 -15.55 7.18 1.13
N ARG A 11 -15.79 8.50 1.17
CA ARG A 11 -14.76 9.52 0.90
C ARG A 11 -13.71 9.60 2.01
N ARG A 12 -14.11 9.44 3.28
CA ARG A 12 -13.18 9.38 4.41
C ARG A 12 -12.29 8.14 4.35
N ASP A 13 -12.88 6.99 4.03
CA ASP A 13 -12.13 5.74 3.82
C ASP A 13 -11.10 5.90 2.69
N ALA A 14 -11.49 6.50 1.56
CA ALA A 14 -10.59 6.75 0.46
C ALA A 14 -9.40 7.66 0.85
N ALA A 15 -9.65 8.70 1.65
CA ALA A 15 -8.60 9.59 2.15
C ALA A 15 -7.65 8.87 3.12
N ALA A 16 -8.19 8.07 4.05
CA ALA A 16 -7.39 7.27 4.98
C ALA A 16 -6.50 6.26 4.25
N ILE A 17 -7.04 5.57 3.24
CA ILE A 17 -6.29 4.62 2.41
C ILE A 17 -5.20 5.34 1.62
N ALA A 18 -5.47 6.54 1.09
CA ALA A 18 -4.45 7.33 0.40
C ALA A 18 -3.31 7.79 1.32
N ALA A 19 -3.62 8.12 2.58
CA ALA A 19 -2.60 8.45 3.57
C ALA A 19 -1.77 7.22 3.95
N ALA A 20 -2.43 6.09 4.23
CA ALA A 20 -1.79 4.83 4.56
C ALA A 20 -0.92 4.31 3.40
N SER A 21 -1.36 4.45 2.14
CA SER A 21 -0.57 4.04 0.97
C SER A 21 0.69 4.88 0.81
N ARG A 22 0.64 6.19 1.10
CA ARG A 22 1.85 7.04 1.09
C ARG A 22 2.84 6.57 2.16
N ARG A 23 2.33 6.24 3.36
CA ARG A 23 3.16 5.73 4.45
C ARG A 23 3.77 4.37 4.13
N LEU A 24 3.01 3.45 3.54
CA LEU A 24 3.49 2.18 3.00
C LEU A 24 4.70 2.39 2.07
N ALA A 25 4.62 3.34 1.13
CA ALA A 25 5.73 3.62 0.23
C ALA A 25 6.96 4.21 0.96
N VAL A 26 6.74 5.09 1.95
CA VAL A 26 7.83 5.66 2.75
C VAL A 26 8.53 4.60 3.60
N GLU A 27 7.78 3.71 4.24
CA GLU A 27 8.32 2.63 5.06
C GLU A 27 9.06 1.61 4.19
N THR A 28 8.50 1.24 3.04
CA THR A 28 9.16 0.34 2.08
C THR A 28 10.49 0.91 1.57
N ARG A 29 10.59 2.22 1.33
CA ARG A 29 11.86 2.86 0.92
C ARG A 29 12.98 2.78 1.96
N ARG A 30 12.65 2.50 3.23
CA ARG A 30 13.63 2.36 4.31
C ARG A 30 14.17 0.94 4.43
N LEU A 31 13.63 -0.02 3.66
CA LEU A 31 14.11 -1.39 3.66
C LEU A 31 15.44 -1.50 2.90
N PRO A 32 16.37 -2.35 3.36
CA PRO A 32 17.58 -2.67 2.60
C PRO A 32 17.27 -3.16 1.19
N GLY A 33 18.10 -2.79 0.21
CA GLY A 33 17.93 -3.19 -1.19
C GLY A 33 16.88 -2.40 -1.98
N VAL A 34 16.03 -1.60 -1.32
CA VAL A 34 15.04 -0.73 -2.00
C VAL A 34 15.69 0.60 -2.41
N ARG A 35 15.57 0.92 -3.70
CA ARG A 35 16.02 2.19 -4.29
C ARG A 35 14.87 3.17 -4.45
N THR A 36 13.71 2.69 -4.87
CA THR A 36 12.49 3.50 -4.98
C THR A 36 11.27 2.72 -4.54
N ALA A 37 10.25 3.41 -4.03
CA ALA A 37 8.92 2.83 -3.87
C ALA A 37 7.85 3.88 -4.15
N ARG A 38 6.79 3.48 -4.85
CA ARG A 38 5.65 4.33 -5.20
C ARG A 38 4.38 3.52 -5.04
N ALA A 39 3.49 3.97 -4.17
CA ALA A 39 2.18 3.36 -3.98
C ALA A 39 1.08 4.26 -4.56
N ARG A 40 0.08 3.63 -5.18
CA ARG A 40 -1.12 4.29 -5.71
C ARG A 40 -2.35 3.55 -5.22
N VAL A 41 -3.38 4.32 -4.85
CA VAL A 41 -4.71 3.76 -4.60
C VAL A 41 -5.41 3.60 -5.94
N ALA A 42 -6.00 2.43 -6.15
CA ALA A 42 -6.78 2.07 -7.32
C ALA A 42 -8.09 1.38 -6.89
N GLY A 43 -8.91 1.01 -7.87
CA GLY A 43 -10.22 0.40 -7.61
C GLY A 43 -11.30 1.45 -7.32
N THR A 44 -12.33 1.05 -6.58
CA THR A 44 -13.48 1.92 -6.25
C THR A 44 -13.50 2.22 -4.75
N ALA A 45 -14.31 3.21 -4.34
CA ALA A 45 -14.43 3.55 -2.92
C ALA A 45 -14.91 2.38 -2.03
N PHE A 46 -15.65 1.42 -2.62
CA PHE A 46 -16.16 0.24 -1.91
C PHE A 46 -15.23 -0.98 -2.01
N ARG A 47 -14.42 -1.05 -3.07
CA ARG A 47 -13.41 -2.10 -3.27
C ARG A 47 -12.07 -1.45 -3.62
N PRO A 48 -11.44 -0.79 -2.64
CA PRO A 48 -10.14 -0.18 -2.85
C PRO A 48 -9.07 -1.26 -2.97
N ARG A 49 -8.02 -0.96 -3.74
CA ARG A 49 -6.79 -1.73 -3.77
C ARG A 49 -5.61 -0.77 -3.80
N VAL A 50 -4.46 -1.21 -3.31
CA VAL A 50 -3.21 -0.46 -3.41
C VAL A 50 -2.29 -1.20 -4.36
N THR A 51 -1.71 -0.48 -5.31
CA THR A 51 -0.65 -0.99 -6.17
C THR A 51 0.63 -0.26 -5.82
N MET A 52 1.68 -1.02 -5.52
CA MET A 52 3.00 -0.51 -5.18
C MET A 52 4.04 -1.02 -6.18
N THR A 53 4.77 -0.08 -6.77
CA THR A 53 5.97 -0.37 -7.54
C THR A 53 7.18 -0.15 -6.65
N VAL A 54 8.06 -1.14 -6.59
CA VAL A 54 9.30 -1.14 -5.80
C VAL A 54 10.48 -1.31 -6.75
N GLY A 55 11.28 -0.27 -6.87
CA GLY A 55 12.57 -0.33 -7.53
C GLY A 55 13.63 -0.85 -6.56
N CYS A 56 14.29 -1.95 -6.90
CA CYS A 56 15.33 -2.58 -6.08
C CYS A 56 16.63 -2.75 -6.86
N ALA A 57 17.75 -2.90 -6.14
CA ALA A 57 19.03 -3.23 -6.75
C ALA A 57 18.95 -4.58 -7.50
N GLU A 58 19.85 -4.82 -8.46
CA GLU A 58 19.92 -6.09 -9.19
C GLU A 58 20.18 -7.28 -8.24
N GLU A 59 20.97 -7.06 -7.20
CA GLU A 59 21.39 -8.11 -6.26
C GLU A 59 20.39 -8.31 -5.11
N ALA A 60 19.25 -7.61 -5.12
CA ALA A 60 18.27 -7.72 -4.05
C ALA A 60 17.53 -9.07 -4.10
N ASP A 61 17.48 -9.77 -2.95
CA ASP A 61 16.63 -10.95 -2.79
C ASP A 61 15.15 -10.52 -2.76
N LEU A 62 14.43 -10.81 -3.84
CA LEU A 62 13.03 -10.44 -3.99
C LEU A 62 12.11 -11.17 -3.01
N ALA A 63 12.45 -12.40 -2.60
CA ALA A 63 11.63 -13.18 -1.68
C ALA A 63 11.77 -12.66 -0.24
N GLU A 64 13.00 -12.34 0.17
CA GLU A 64 13.26 -11.69 1.45
C GLU A 64 12.60 -10.31 1.49
N LEU A 65 12.78 -9.51 0.43
CA LEU A 65 12.19 -8.17 0.34
C LEU A 65 10.66 -8.22 0.35
N TYR A 66 10.05 -9.14 -0.39
CA TYR A 66 8.60 -9.35 -0.33
C TYR A 66 8.14 -9.70 1.09
N THR A 67 8.84 -10.61 1.77
CA THR A 67 8.53 -11.00 3.16
C THR A 67 8.64 -9.83 4.12
N ALA A 68 9.68 -9.01 3.99
CA ALA A 68 9.89 -7.82 4.81
C ALA A 68 8.80 -6.77 4.59
N ILE A 69 8.40 -6.55 3.33
CA ILE A 69 7.29 -5.65 2.98
C ILE A 69 5.98 -6.17 3.59
N GLU A 70 5.70 -7.47 3.44
CA GLU A 70 4.43 -8.07 3.86
C GLU A 70 4.27 -8.02 5.39
N LYS A 71 5.33 -8.38 6.14
CA LYS A 71 5.31 -8.42 7.61
C LYS A 71 5.41 -7.04 8.27
N GLY A 72 5.93 -6.04 7.57
CA GLY A 72 6.10 -4.69 8.09
C GLY A 72 5.17 -3.68 7.43
N PRO A 73 5.64 -2.94 6.41
CA PRO A 73 4.90 -1.86 5.77
C PRO A 73 3.46 -2.22 5.34
N ALA A 74 3.25 -3.40 4.74
CA ALA A 74 1.93 -3.82 4.26
C ALA A 74 0.97 -4.16 5.41
N ALA A 75 1.44 -4.91 6.42
CA ALA A 75 0.68 -5.17 7.64
C ALA A 75 0.27 -3.87 8.35
N HIS A 76 1.19 -2.92 8.46
CA HIS A 76 0.93 -1.61 9.07
C HIS A 76 -0.10 -0.80 8.26
N CYS A 77 -0.02 -0.81 6.93
CA CYS A 77 -1.01 -0.17 6.05
C CYS A 77 -2.44 -0.72 6.27
N ARG A 78 -2.58 -2.05 6.36
CA ARG A 78 -3.86 -2.71 6.65
C ARG A 78 -4.40 -2.34 8.03
N ALA A 79 -3.53 -2.29 9.04
CA ALA A 79 -3.89 -1.87 10.39
C ALA A 79 -4.40 -0.42 10.43
N LEU A 80 -3.67 0.52 9.80
CA LEU A 80 -4.04 1.94 9.74
C LEU A 80 -5.37 2.19 9.02
N THR A 81 -5.73 1.32 8.07
CA THR A 81 -6.98 1.45 7.30
C THR A 81 -8.14 0.65 7.89
N ASN A 82 -7.91 -0.11 8.97
CA ASN A 82 -8.84 -1.09 9.53
C ASN A 82 -9.41 -2.03 8.43
N LYS A 83 -8.56 -2.40 7.47
CA LYS A 83 -8.89 -3.30 6.35
C LYS A 83 -7.84 -4.40 6.28
N PRO A 84 -7.98 -5.48 7.08
CA PRO A 84 -7.02 -6.58 7.11
C PRO A 84 -6.84 -7.22 5.72
N ASP A 85 -7.92 -7.31 4.95
CA ASP A 85 -7.90 -7.90 3.60
C ASP A 85 -7.69 -6.87 2.49
N LEU A 86 -7.20 -5.66 2.80
CA LEU A 86 -6.90 -4.65 1.77
C LEU A 86 -5.90 -5.24 0.76
N PRO A 87 -6.27 -5.37 -0.53
CA PRO A 87 -5.36 -5.90 -1.52
C PRO A 87 -4.20 -4.93 -1.75
N ILE A 88 -2.98 -5.42 -1.53
CA ILE A 88 -1.74 -4.70 -1.81
C ILE A 88 -0.98 -5.50 -2.86
N ILE A 89 -0.94 -4.98 -4.08
CA ILE A 89 -0.27 -5.60 -5.22
C ILE A 89 1.13 -4.98 -5.29
N ILE A 90 2.17 -5.80 -5.18
CA ILE A 90 3.57 -5.37 -5.22
C ILE A 90 4.17 -5.79 -6.55
N ARG A 91 4.78 -4.84 -7.25
CA ARG A 91 5.53 -5.07 -8.49
C ARG A 91 6.98 -4.65 -8.27
N PHE A 92 7.88 -5.58 -8.47
CA PHE A 92 9.32 -5.33 -8.41
C PHE A 92 9.86 -4.94 -9.78
N GLU A 93 10.78 -4.00 -9.78
CA GLU A 93 11.52 -3.55 -10.97
C GLU A 93 12.99 -3.40 -10.54
N HIS A 94 13.92 -3.97 -11.32
CA HIS A 94 15.35 -3.72 -11.11
C HIS A 94 15.72 -2.37 -11.71
N ILE A 95 16.43 -1.54 -10.95
CA ILE A 95 16.86 -0.19 -11.35
C ILE A 95 18.26 0.16 -10.87
#